data_AF-A0A833WAC2-F1
#
_entry.id   AF-A0A833WAC2-F1
#
_cell.length_a   1.000
_cell.length_b   1.000
_cell.length_c   1.000
_cell.angle_alpha   90.00
_cell.angle_beta   90.00
_cell.angle_gamma   90.00
#
_symmetry.space_group_name_H-M   'P 1'
#
loop_
_entity.id
_entity.type
_entity.pdbx_description
1 polymer ?
#
loop_
_entity_poly.entity_id
_entity_poly.type
_entity_poly.pdbx_seq_one_letter_code
_entity_poly.pdbx_strand_id
1 'polypeptide(L)'
;MECFWSDLNKHPQCPHGPTLLFGTYETGKLEKFYVCAACRERKICKFYLKEGEKLTKPQAAKWEQQRKQFMSRYHHRQLYMRFNDIMSESPENRCYCHTCEQLISKTEKDMTNKHKTHNVKEGLTDYQLKHPTEILKPLENSRHEAQYFFTKQSTKEIVNILLKLKARQILCICTPKIHEYILENYENTMSTLLLDFDGRFVSLLKNSLSEE
;
A
#
# COMPACT_ATOMS: atom_id res chain seq x y z
N MET A 1 -20.24 -9.44 17.24
CA MET A 1 -18.83 -9.81 17.04
C MET A 1 -18.01 -8.79 17.78
N GLU A 2 -17.16 -9.22 18.69
CA GLU A 2 -16.38 -8.36 19.57
C GLU A 2 -14.89 -8.58 19.31
N CYS A 3 -14.09 -7.53 19.41
CA CYS A 3 -12.62 -7.62 19.31
C CYS A 3 -12.04 -7.70 20.73
N PHE A 4 -11.11 -8.62 20.95
CA PHE A 4 -10.45 -8.84 22.22
C PHE A 4 -8.99 -8.40 22.11
N TRP A 5 -8.56 -7.53 23.03
CA TRP A 5 -7.20 -7.00 23.01
C TRP A 5 -6.24 -7.87 23.80
N SER A 6 -5.08 -8.13 23.20
CA SER A 6 -3.99 -8.91 23.77
C SER A 6 -2.67 -8.58 23.06
N ASP A 7 -1.57 -9.12 23.58
CA ASP A 7 -0.24 -8.94 23.00
C ASP A 7 -0.16 -9.51 21.58
N LEU A 8 -0.15 -8.61 20.59
CA LEU A 8 -0.12 -8.93 19.16
C LEU A 8 1.10 -9.76 18.75
N ASN A 9 2.21 -9.71 19.49
CA ASN A 9 3.40 -10.51 19.18
C ASN A 9 3.15 -12.01 19.39
N LYS A 10 2.14 -12.37 20.19
CA LYS A 10 1.73 -13.75 20.44
C LYS A 10 0.66 -14.23 19.47
N HIS A 11 0.12 -13.33 18.64
CA HIS A 11 -0.92 -13.68 17.68
C HIS A 11 -0.30 -14.40 16.47
N PRO A 12 -1.01 -15.39 15.91
CA PRO A 12 -0.56 -15.99 14.68
C PRO A 12 -0.56 -14.96 13.56
N GLN A 13 0.35 -15.11 12.60
CA GLN A 13 0.49 -14.18 11.49
C GLN A 13 -0.19 -14.67 10.22
N CYS A 14 -0.82 -13.75 9.52
CA CYS A 14 -1.25 -13.91 8.14
C CYS A 14 -0.25 -13.21 7.20
N PRO A 15 -0.44 -13.25 5.87
CA PRO A 15 0.43 -12.54 4.93
C PRO A 15 0.50 -11.02 5.15
N HIS A 16 -0.49 -10.43 5.84
CA HIS A 16 -0.60 -8.99 6.11
C HIS A 16 -0.14 -8.59 7.52
N GLY A 17 0.49 -9.49 8.26
CA GLY A 17 0.99 -9.25 9.62
C GLY A 17 0.19 -9.95 10.73
N PRO A 18 0.31 -9.47 11.99
CA PRO A 18 -0.41 -10.01 13.13
C PRO A 18 -1.93 -10.00 12.92
N THR A 19 -2.58 -11.09 13.31
CA THR A 19 -4.04 -11.22 13.26
C THR A 19 -4.69 -10.53 14.46
N LEU A 20 -5.99 -10.29 14.38
CA LEU A 20 -6.81 -9.81 15.50
C LEU A 20 -7.65 -10.94 16.06
N LEU A 21 -7.81 -10.95 17.39
CA LEU A 21 -8.67 -11.89 18.09
C LEU A 21 -10.09 -11.33 18.15
N PHE A 22 -11.02 -12.03 17.54
CA PHE A 22 -12.44 -11.73 17.59
C PHE A 22 -13.20 -12.83 18.33
N GLY A 23 -14.39 -12.51 18.83
CA GLY A 23 -15.30 -13.49 19.38
C GLY A 23 -16.75 -13.25 18.97
N THR A 24 -17.48 -14.35 18.86
CA THR A 24 -18.91 -14.38 18.59
C THR A 24 -19.58 -15.34 19.55
N TYR A 25 -20.81 -15.00 19.96
CA TYR A 25 -21.63 -15.90 20.75
C TYR A 25 -22.38 -16.85 19.81
N GLU A 26 -22.03 -18.13 19.86
CA GLU A 26 -22.77 -19.20 19.19
C GLU A 26 -23.46 -20.04 20.27
N THR A 27 -24.78 -20.14 20.23
CA THR A 27 -25.57 -20.91 21.22
C THR A 27 -25.30 -20.53 22.68
N GLY A 28 -25.01 -19.24 22.95
CA GLY A 28 -24.70 -18.74 24.29
C GLY A 28 -23.26 -18.97 24.76
N LYS A 29 -22.44 -19.67 23.98
CA LYS A 29 -21.02 -19.87 24.24
C LYS A 29 -20.19 -18.86 23.44
N LEU A 30 -19.22 -18.23 24.10
CA LEU A 30 -18.27 -17.34 23.44
C LEU A 30 -17.21 -18.19 22.71
N GLU A 31 -17.22 -18.14 21.38
CA GLU A 31 -16.21 -18.75 20.52
C GLU A 31 -15.29 -17.65 20.00
N LYS A 32 -13.99 -17.76 20.27
CA LYS A 32 -12.97 -16.80 19.85
C LYS A 32 -12.10 -17.35 18.74
N PHE A 33 -11.64 -16.47 17.86
CA PHE A 33 -10.86 -16.83 16.69
C PHE A 33 -9.99 -15.67 16.19
N TYR A 34 -8.85 -16.01 15.60
CA TYR A 34 -7.91 -15.10 14.96
C TYR A 34 -8.25 -14.94 13.48
N VAL A 35 -8.35 -13.69 13.02
CA VAL A 35 -8.59 -13.34 11.60
C VAL A 35 -7.72 -12.17 11.16
N CYS A 36 -7.61 -11.97 9.85
CA CYS A 36 -6.81 -10.91 9.24
C CYS A 36 -7.20 -9.51 9.78
N ALA A 37 -6.20 -8.69 10.11
CA ALA A 37 -6.41 -7.29 10.52
C ALA A 37 -6.72 -6.37 9.33
N ALA A 38 -6.15 -6.68 8.15
CA ALA A 38 -6.21 -5.82 6.96
C ALA A 38 -7.36 -6.16 6.00
N CYS A 39 -7.89 -7.39 6.04
CA CYS A 39 -8.94 -7.83 5.12
C CYS A 39 -10.23 -8.11 5.88
N ARG A 40 -11.31 -7.38 5.57
CA ARG A 40 -12.63 -7.60 6.19
C ARG A 40 -13.29 -8.86 5.67
N GLU A 41 -12.90 -9.32 4.47
CA GLU A 41 -13.44 -10.53 3.87
C GLU A 41 -12.48 -11.71 3.84
N ARG A 42 -13.00 -12.86 4.28
CA ARG A 42 -12.30 -14.14 4.26
C ARG A 42 -11.96 -14.61 2.84
N LYS A 43 -12.63 -14.11 1.81
CA LYS A 43 -12.31 -14.44 0.41
C LYS A 43 -10.97 -13.84 -0.01
N ILE A 44 -10.60 -12.69 0.56
CA ILE A 44 -9.36 -11.96 0.26
C ILE A 44 -8.22 -12.54 1.09
N CYS A 45 -8.39 -12.64 2.41
CA CYS A 45 -7.48 -13.38 3.28
C CYS A 45 -8.21 -14.51 4.00
N LYS A 46 -7.89 -15.75 3.64
CA LYS A 46 -8.54 -16.96 4.20
C LYS A 46 -8.05 -17.35 5.59
N PHE A 47 -7.18 -16.54 6.20
CA PHE A 47 -6.64 -16.84 7.53
C PHE A 47 -7.76 -16.92 8.56
N TYR A 48 -7.81 -18.03 9.29
CA TYR A 48 -8.74 -18.26 10.39
C TYR A 48 -8.13 -19.33 11.31
N LEU A 49 -8.17 -19.10 12.63
CA LEU A 49 -7.71 -20.07 13.63
C LEU A 49 -8.54 -19.87 14.91
N LYS A 50 -9.12 -20.91 15.50
CA LYS A 50 -9.83 -20.74 16.77
C LYS A 50 -8.85 -20.49 17.92
N GLU A 51 -9.28 -19.76 18.93
CA GLU A 51 -8.48 -19.57 20.15
C GLU A 51 -8.20 -20.93 20.80
N GLY A 52 -6.94 -21.18 21.16
CA GLY A 52 -6.49 -22.46 21.73
C GLY A 52 -6.05 -23.50 20.69
N GLU A 53 -6.43 -23.36 19.43
CA GLU A 53 -5.90 -24.20 18.36
C GLU A 53 -4.47 -23.81 17.97
N LYS A 54 -3.71 -24.76 17.41
CA LYS A 54 -2.37 -24.53 16.87
C LYS A 54 -2.35 -24.86 15.39
N LEU A 55 -1.66 -24.03 14.61
CA LEU A 55 -1.37 -24.34 13.22
C LEU A 55 -0.51 -25.61 13.14
N THR A 56 -0.86 -26.50 12.22
CA THR A 56 0.02 -27.61 11.85
C THR A 56 1.28 -27.07 11.16
N LYS A 57 2.40 -27.82 11.19
CA LYS A 57 3.65 -27.40 10.52
C LYS A 57 3.44 -27.02 9.04
N PRO A 58 2.67 -27.79 8.23
CA PRO A 58 2.42 -27.40 6.84
C PRO A 58 1.61 -26.11 6.69
N GLN A 59 0.62 -25.87 7.56
CA GLN A 59 -0.16 -24.63 7.53
C GLN A 59 0.70 -23.41 7.87
N ALA A 60 1.53 -23.53 8.92
CA ALA A 60 2.47 -22.46 9.29
C ALA A 60 3.45 -22.15 8.15
N ALA A 61 4.03 -23.17 7.52
CA ALA A 61 4.92 -23.01 6.37
C ALA A 61 4.23 -22.36 5.16
N LYS A 62 2.96 -22.71 4.89
CA LYS A 62 2.17 -22.07 3.83
C LYS A 62 1.97 -20.58 4.09
N TRP A 63 1.58 -20.18 5.30
CA TRP A 63 1.37 -18.78 5.63
C TRP A 63 2.68 -17.98 5.62
N GLU A 64 3.77 -18.59 6.07
CA GLU A 64 5.13 -18.03 5.97
C GLU A 64 5.51 -17.74 4.52
N GLN A 65 5.32 -18.72 3.63
CA GLN A 65 5.62 -18.56 2.20
C GLN A 65 4.78 -17.45 1.57
N GLN A 66 3.49 -17.40 1.86
CA GLN A 66 2.61 -16.33 1.35
C GLN A 66 3.01 -14.96 1.87
N ARG A 67 3.42 -14.84 3.14
CA ARG A 67 3.93 -13.59 3.70
C ARG A 67 5.21 -13.15 3.00
N LYS A 68 6.15 -14.07 2.77
CA LYS A 68 7.38 -13.78 2.01
C LYS A 68 7.07 -13.32 0.58
N GLN A 69 6.13 -13.96 -0.11
CA GLN A 69 5.69 -13.57 -1.45
C GLN A 69 4.99 -12.20 -1.49
N PHE A 70 4.24 -11.86 -0.44
CA PHE A 70 3.62 -10.54 -0.31
C PHE A 70 4.70 -9.46 -0.11
N MET A 71 5.65 -9.70 0.80
CA MET A 71 6.73 -8.76 1.12
C MET A 71 7.75 -8.61 -0.02
N SER A 72 8.05 -9.67 -0.77
CA SER A 72 9.03 -9.63 -1.87
C SER A 72 8.62 -8.73 -3.03
N ARG A 73 7.38 -8.25 -3.07
CA ARG A 73 6.93 -7.27 -4.08
C ARG A 73 7.49 -5.87 -3.82
N TYR A 74 7.91 -5.59 -2.59
CA TYR A 74 8.26 -4.23 -2.15
C TYR A 74 9.74 -4.12 -1.76
N HIS A 75 10.62 -4.53 -2.67
CA HIS A 75 12.07 -4.30 -2.53
C HIS A 75 12.39 -2.82 -2.77
N HIS A 76 12.25 -2.00 -1.72
CA HIS A 76 12.38 -0.54 -1.75
C HIS A 76 13.56 -0.04 -2.60
N ARG A 77 14.77 -0.56 -2.37
CA ARG A 77 15.98 -0.15 -3.11
C ARG A 77 15.85 -0.39 -4.62
N GLN A 78 15.36 -1.55 -5.02
CA GLN A 78 15.19 -1.89 -6.44
C GLN A 78 14.11 -1.04 -7.09
N LEU A 79 12.99 -0.82 -6.39
CA LEU A 79 11.91 0.03 -6.86
C LEU A 79 12.36 1.49 -7.01
N TYR A 80 13.20 1.97 -6.08
CA TYR A 80 13.77 3.32 -6.14
C TYR A 80 14.75 3.49 -7.29
N MET A 81 15.68 2.55 -7.49
CA MET A 81 16.57 2.55 -8.65
C MET A 81 15.76 2.55 -9.94
N ARG A 82 14.73 1.70 -10.03
CA ARG A 82 13.83 1.62 -11.17
C ARG A 82 13.10 2.94 -11.42
N PHE A 83 12.60 3.60 -10.38
CA PHE A 83 11.96 4.91 -10.51
C PHE A 83 12.91 5.93 -11.12
N ASN A 84 14.16 5.99 -10.64
CA ASN A 84 15.17 6.92 -11.15
C ASN A 84 15.57 6.62 -12.60
N ASP A 85 15.72 5.33 -12.96
CA ASP A 85 16.00 4.92 -14.34
C ASP A 85 14.91 5.44 -15.29
N ILE A 86 13.64 5.22 -14.94
CA ILE A 86 12.50 5.67 -15.74
C ILE A 86 12.39 7.20 -15.78
N MET A 87 12.70 7.88 -14.67
CA MET A 87 12.73 9.35 -14.64
C MET A 87 13.80 9.92 -15.57
N SER A 88 14.90 9.19 -15.80
CA SER A 88 15.99 9.61 -16.71
C SER A 88 15.65 9.47 -18.19
N GLU A 89 14.63 8.67 -18.53
CA GLU A 89 14.16 8.51 -19.92
C GLU A 89 13.31 9.69 -20.38
N SER A 90 13.10 9.81 -21.69
CA SER A 90 12.15 10.78 -22.24
C SER A 90 10.70 10.39 -21.89
N PRO A 91 9.79 11.34 -21.64
CA PRO A 91 8.42 11.05 -21.21
C PRO A 91 7.68 10.03 -22.09
N GLU A 92 7.93 10.02 -23.40
CA GLU A 92 7.30 9.14 -24.38
C GLU A 92 7.64 7.66 -24.16
N ASN A 93 8.77 7.39 -23.50
CA ASN A 93 9.23 6.04 -23.20
C ASN A 93 8.81 5.56 -21.81
N ARG A 94 8.30 6.45 -20.96
CA ARG A 94 7.91 6.11 -19.58
C ARG A 94 6.53 5.50 -19.54
N CYS A 95 6.41 4.33 -18.93
CA CYS A 95 5.16 3.58 -18.85
C CYS A 95 4.90 3.07 -17.43
N TYR A 96 3.63 2.89 -17.08
CA TYR A 96 3.21 2.17 -15.88
C TYR A 96 2.29 1.02 -16.26
N CYS A 97 2.66 -0.19 -15.87
CA CYS A 97 1.84 -1.38 -16.10
C CYS A 97 0.92 -1.60 -14.89
N HIS A 98 -0.38 -1.41 -15.07
CA HIS A 98 -1.37 -1.68 -14.02
C HIS A 98 -1.52 -3.16 -13.69
N THR A 99 -1.24 -4.06 -14.64
CA THR A 99 -1.32 -5.51 -14.42
C THR A 99 -0.17 -6.02 -13.55
N CYS A 100 1.02 -5.43 -13.70
CA CYS A 100 2.23 -5.82 -12.97
C CYS A 100 2.54 -4.89 -11.79
N GLU A 101 1.83 -3.77 -11.68
CA GLU A 101 2.01 -2.76 -10.63
C GLU A 101 3.44 -2.18 -10.58
N GLN A 102 4.01 -1.88 -11.75
CA GLN A 102 5.40 -1.42 -11.85
C GLN A 102 5.61 -0.43 -12.99
N LEU A 103 6.61 0.45 -12.82
CA LEU A 103 7.15 1.31 -13.86
C LEU A 103 7.99 0.49 -14.86
N ILE A 104 7.75 0.73 -16.15
CA ILE A 104 8.46 0.09 -17.25
C ILE A 104 8.88 1.09 -18.32
N SER A 105 9.91 0.75 -19.08
CA SER A 105 10.28 1.51 -20.28
C SER A 105 9.65 0.89 -21.50
N LYS A 106 9.18 1.75 -22.41
CA LYS A 106 8.66 1.35 -23.72
C LYS A 106 9.74 0.69 -24.59
N THR A 107 11.01 1.03 -24.36
CA THR A 107 12.15 0.52 -25.15
C THR A 107 12.63 -0.87 -24.72
N GLU A 108 12.14 -1.37 -23.58
CA GLU A 108 12.54 -2.67 -23.07
C GLU A 108 11.97 -3.81 -23.92
N LYS A 109 12.79 -4.85 -24.14
CA LYS A 109 12.36 -6.09 -24.79
C LYS A 109 11.18 -6.76 -24.05
N ASP A 110 11.04 -6.50 -22.77
CA ASP A 110 9.92 -7.00 -21.96
C ASP A 110 8.60 -6.32 -22.34
N MET A 111 8.62 -5.08 -22.85
CA MET A 111 7.42 -4.38 -23.31
C MET A 111 6.76 -5.12 -24.49
N THR A 112 7.57 -5.57 -25.46
CA THR A 112 7.08 -6.24 -26.67
C THR A 112 6.63 -7.68 -26.44
N ASN A 113 7.18 -8.37 -25.43
CA ASN A 113 6.91 -9.78 -25.18
C ASN A 113 5.96 -10.04 -23.99
N LYS A 114 6.21 -9.40 -22.84
CA LYS A 114 5.49 -9.68 -21.58
C LYS A 114 4.33 -8.73 -21.33
N HIS A 115 4.43 -7.48 -21.79
CA HIS A 115 3.44 -6.44 -21.49
C HIS A 115 2.47 -6.13 -22.63
N LYS A 116 2.57 -6.84 -23.77
CA LYS A 116 1.74 -6.61 -24.96
C LYS A 116 0.23 -6.71 -24.71
N THR A 117 -0.20 -7.55 -23.77
CA THR A 117 -1.61 -7.76 -23.42
C THR A 117 -1.99 -7.14 -22.07
N HIS A 118 -1.07 -6.42 -21.44
CA HIS A 118 -1.30 -5.81 -20.12
C HIS A 118 -1.98 -4.45 -20.25
N ASN A 119 -2.61 -4.00 -19.16
CA ASN A 119 -3.14 -2.65 -19.07
C ASN A 119 -1.98 -1.68 -18.75
N VAL A 120 -1.48 -0.97 -19.76
CA VAL A 120 -0.33 -0.06 -19.64
C VAL A 120 -0.75 1.38 -19.91
N LYS A 121 -0.30 2.30 -19.05
CA LYS A 121 -0.34 3.74 -19.28
C LYS A 121 1.02 4.19 -19.81
N GLU A 122 1.07 4.69 -21.04
CA GLU A 122 2.29 5.19 -21.68
C GLU A 122 2.39 6.72 -21.56
N GLY A 123 3.58 7.28 -21.82
CA GLY A 123 3.77 8.73 -21.93
C GLY A 123 3.73 9.46 -20.58
N LEU A 124 4.30 8.89 -19.51
CA LEU A 124 4.22 9.48 -18.18
C LEU A 124 5.04 10.77 -18.07
N THR A 125 4.38 11.85 -17.67
CA THR A 125 5.02 13.15 -17.47
C THR A 125 5.71 13.23 -16.10
N ASP A 126 6.65 14.18 -15.96
CA ASP A 126 7.28 14.51 -14.67
C ASP A 126 6.24 14.86 -13.60
N TYR A 127 5.17 15.56 -13.99
CA TYR A 127 4.06 15.89 -13.11
C TYR A 127 3.37 14.62 -12.62
N GLN A 128 3.02 13.69 -13.52
CA GLN A 128 2.34 12.45 -13.14
C GLN A 128 3.18 11.58 -12.21
N LEU A 129 4.51 11.51 -12.40
CA LEU A 129 5.40 10.77 -11.52
C LEU A 129 5.53 11.39 -10.12
N LYS A 130 5.20 12.67 -9.95
CA LYS A 130 5.08 13.33 -8.64
C LYS A 130 3.66 13.25 -8.05
N HIS A 131 2.67 12.87 -8.87
CA HIS A 131 1.27 12.71 -8.48
C HIS A 131 0.76 11.28 -8.74
N PRO A 132 1.30 10.26 -8.05
CA PRO A 132 0.92 8.85 -8.23
C PRO A 132 -0.59 8.57 -8.23
N THR A 133 -1.38 9.29 -7.43
CA THR A 133 -2.85 9.14 -7.42
C THR A 133 -3.54 9.52 -8.75
N GLU A 134 -2.85 10.18 -9.69
CA GLU A 134 -3.33 10.43 -11.07
C GLU A 134 -2.89 9.35 -12.07
N ILE A 135 -1.97 8.48 -11.65
CA ILE A 135 -1.56 7.28 -12.40
C ILE A 135 -2.38 6.10 -11.89
N LEU A 136 -2.35 5.84 -10.59
CA LEU A 136 -2.95 4.68 -9.95
C LEU A 136 -4.47 4.76 -9.96
N LYS A 137 -5.12 3.74 -10.52
CA LYS A 137 -6.56 3.57 -10.36
C LYS A 137 -6.85 3.28 -8.88
N PRO A 138 -7.82 3.98 -8.26
CA PRO A 138 -8.16 3.75 -6.86
C PRO A 138 -8.63 2.30 -6.67
N LEU A 139 -8.16 1.68 -5.59
CA LEU A 139 -8.64 0.36 -5.16
C LEU A 139 -9.91 0.55 -4.33
N GLU A 140 -11.03 0.70 -5.01
CA GLU A 140 -12.31 1.07 -4.40
C GLU A 140 -13.01 -0.09 -3.67
N ASN A 141 -12.39 -1.27 -3.58
CA ASN A 141 -12.98 -2.41 -2.89
C ASN A 141 -13.12 -2.11 -1.39
N SER A 142 -14.34 -1.76 -0.98
CA SER A 142 -14.69 -1.38 0.40
C SER A 142 -14.42 -2.45 1.46
N ARG A 143 -14.12 -3.69 1.04
CA ARG A 143 -13.80 -4.84 1.90
C ARG A 143 -12.31 -5.02 2.14
N HIS A 144 -11.46 -4.24 1.48
CA HIS A 144 -10.01 -4.29 1.62
C HIS A 144 -9.43 -2.87 1.66
N GLU A 145 -9.10 -2.28 0.52
CA GLU A 145 -8.42 -0.98 0.47
C GLU A 145 -9.38 0.19 0.69
N ALA A 146 -10.60 0.12 0.16
CA ALA A 146 -11.61 1.18 0.28
C ALA A 146 -11.06 2.58 -0.06
N GLN A 147 -10.25 2.67 -1.12
CA GLN A 147 -9.49 3.87 -1.43
C GLN A 147 -10.36 4.93 -2.09
N TYR A 148 -10.62 6.02 -1.37
CA TYR A 148 -11.34 7.19 -1.87
C TYR A 148 -10.46 8.42 -1.72
N PHE A 149 -10.08 9.02 -2.85
CA PHE A 149 -9.20 10.19 -2.83
C PHE A 149 -9.98 11.47 -2.53
N PHE A 150 -9.35 12.35 -1.75
CA PHE A 150 -9.87 13.70 -1.53
C PHE A 150 -9.97 14.47 -2.84
N THR A 151 -10.98 15.34 -2.93
CA THR A 151 -11.02 16.34 -3.99
C THR A 151 -9.86 17.33 -3.83
N LYS A 152 -9.51 18.01 -4.93
CA LYS A 152 -8.49 19.07 -4.91
C LYS A 152 -8.83 20.17 -3.88
N GLN A 153 -10.10 20.54 -3.79
CA GLN A 153 -10.56 21.57 -2.86
C GLN A 153 -10.40 21.12 -1.41
N SER A 154 -10.89 19.93 -1.06
CA SER A 154 -10.75 19.39 0.30
C SER A 154 -9.29 19.22 0.70
N THR A 155 -8.43 18.76 -0.23
CA THR A 155 -7.00 18.61 0.00
C THR A 155 -6.35 19.94 0.37
N LYS A 156 -6.64 21.00 -0.42
CA LYS A 156 -6.14 22.34 -0.17
C LYS A 156 -6.62 22.90 1.17
N GLU A 157 -7.90 22.72 1.50
CA GLU A 157 -8.46 23.17 2.77
C GLU A 157 -7.80 22.50 3.98
N ILE A 158 -7.61 21.19 3.94
CA ILE A 158 -6.95 20.43 5.01
C ILE A 158 -5.51 20.93 5.19
N VAL A 159 -4.75 21.10 4.10
CA VAL A 159 -3.36 21.58 4.19
C VAL A 159 -3.28 23.03 4.66
N ASN A 160 -4.24 23.88 4.30
CA ASN A 160 -4.35 25.24 4.84
C ASN A 160 -4.61 25.25 6.35
N ILE A 161 -5.39 24.31 6.88
CA ILE A 161 -5.57 24.15 8.33
C ILE A 161 -4.22 23.81 8.98
N LEU A 162 -3.48 22.85 8.42
CA LEU A 162 -2.14 22.48 8.91
C LEU A 162 -1.17 23.67 8.92
N LEU A 163 -1.19 24.51 7.88
CA LEU A 163 -0.39 25.72 7.78
C LEU A 163 -0.75 26.75 8.86
N LYS A 164 -2.05 26.98 9.09
CA LYS A 164 -2.53 27.90 10.15
C LYS A 164 -2.12 27.42 11.54
N LEU A 165 -2.13 26.10 11.75
CA LEU A 165 -1.64 25.46 12.97
C LEU A 165 -0.11 25.43 13.06
N LYS A 166 0.61 25.91 12.03
CA LYS A 166 2.07 25.91 11.93
C LYS A 166 2.68 24.51 12.08
N ALA A 167 1.95 23.49 11.65
CA ALA A 167 2.45 22.12 11.63
C ALA A 167 3.62 22.01 10.63
N ARG A 168 4.68 21.30 11.02
CA ARG A 168 5.91 21.16 10.21
C ARG A 168 6.22 19.72 9.81
N GLN A 169 5.74 18.74 10.56
CA GLN A 169 5.98 17.32 10.32
C GLN A 169 4.63 16.62 10.23
N ILE A 170 4.30 16.11 9.05
CA ILE A 170 2.97 15.59 8.74
C ILE A 170 3.07 14.09 8.46
N LEU A 171 2.57 13.28 9.40
CA LEU A 171 2.39 11.85 9.20
C LEU A 171 1.05 11.61 8.50
N CYS A 172 1.11 11.28 7.21
CA CYS A 172 -0.04 10.93 6.39
C CYS A 172 -0.31 9.42 6.55
N ILE A 173 -1.42 9.04 7.18
CA ILE A 173 -1.83 7.63 7.29
C ILE A 173 -3.01 7.41 6.34
N CYS A 174 -2.80 6.60 5.29
CA CYS A 174 -3.78 6.32 4.23
C CYS A 174 -4.32 7.58 3.53
N THR A 175 -3.51 8.63 3.39
CA THR A 175 -3.90 9.89 2.75
C THR A 175 -2.90 10.35 1.68
N PRO A 176 -2.72 9.56 0.60
CA PRO A 176 -1.70 9.83 -0.42
C PRO A 176 -1.90 11.18 -1.11
N LYS A 177 -3.16 11.61 -1.36
CA LYS A 177 -3.39 12.91 -2.02
C LYS A 177 -2.93 14.12 -1.20
N ILE A 178 -3.04 14.04 0.13
CA ILE A 178 -2.53 15.09 1.04
C ILE A 178 -1.01 15.10 1.01
N HIS A 179 -0.39 13.91 1.08
CA HIS A 179 1.06 13.75 1.00
C HIS A 179 1.63 14.36 -0.31
N GLU A 180 1.07 14.00 -1.46
CA GLU A 180 1.45 14.56 -2.77
C GLU A 180 1.32 16.09 -2.81
N TYR A 181 0.20 16.63 -2.32
CA TYR A 181 -0.04 18.07 -2.33
C TYR A 181 0.95 18.84 -1.45
N ILE A 182 1.35 18.28 -0.30
CA ILE A 182 2.36 18.87 0.57
C ILE A 182 3.72 18.85 -0.12
N LEU A 183 4.13 17.73 -0.71
CA LEU A 183 5.41 17.64 -1.44
C LEU A 183 5.48 18.65 -2.59
N GLU A 184 4.42 18.80 -3.37
CA GLU A 184 4.41 19.72 -4.51
C GLU A 184 4.47 21.20 -4.09
N ASN A 185 3.74 21.59 -3.04
CA ASN A 185 3.48 23.00 -2.74
C ASN A 185 4.24 23.53 -1.51
N TYR A 186 4.69 22.64 -0.63
CA TYR A 186 5.17 23.00 0.71
C TYR A 186 6.37 22.17 1.19
N GLU A 187 7.12 21.50 0.31
CA GLU A 187 8.32 20.70 0.68
C GLU A 187 9.36 21.50 1.50
N ASN A 188 9.47 22.80 1.26
CA ASN A 188 10.40 23.69 1.99
C ASN A 188 9.89 24.11 3.38
N THR A 189 8.62 23.86 3.69
CA THR A 189 7.96 24.29 4.94
C THR A 189 7.50 23.12 5.79
N MET A 190 7.09 22.01 5.17
CA MET A 190 6.58 20.81 5.83
C MET A 190 7.31 19.58 5.33
N SER A 191 7.78 18.74 6.26
CA SER A 191 8.12 17.36 5.95
C SER A 191 6.87 16.49 6.02
N THR A 192 6.81 15.47 5.18
CA THR A 192 5.70 14.52 5.17
C THR A 192 6.19 13.09 4.97
N LEU A 193 5.53 12.15 5.65
CA LEU A 193 5.74 10.71 5.50
C LEU A 193 4.39 10.05 5.24
N LEU A 194 4.31 9.21 4.22
CA LEU A 194 3.12 8.41 3.93
C LEU A 194 3.26 7.00 4.50
N LEU A 195 2.30 6.61 5.34
CA LEU A 195 2.05 5.21 5.71
C LEU A 195 0.77 4.76 5.01
N ASP A 196 0.90 3.89 4.03
CA ASP A 196 -0.23 3.34 3.27
C ASP A 196 -0.08 1.83 3.14
N PHE A 197 -1.22 1.13 3.12
CA PHE A 197 -1.26 -0.31 2.89
C PHE A 197 -1.13 -0.64 1.40
N ASP A 198 -1.49 0.30 0.52
CA ASP A 198 -1.33 0.18 -0.92
C ASP A 198 0.16 0.31 -1.30
N GLY A 199 0.84 -0.83 -1.38
CA GLY A 199 2.26 -0.86 -1.69
C GLY A 199 2.62 -0.36 -3.10
N ARG A 200 1.65 -0.12 -3.99
CA ARG A 200 1.91 0.44 -5.33
C ARG A 200 2.57 1.82 -5.25
N PHE A 201 2.26 2.61 -4.22
CA PHE A 201 2.88 3.92 -3.98
C PHE A 201 4.40 3.83 -3.76
N VAL A 202 4.92 2.72 -3.22
CA VAL A 202 6.36 2.53 -2.97
C VAL A 202 7.17 2.67 -4.26
N SER A 203 6.60 2.27 -5.41
CA SER A 203 7.26 2.34 -6.72
C SER A 203 7.25 3.74 -7.35
N LEU A 204 6.43 4.66 -6.83
CA LEU A 204 6.17 5.96 -7.45
C LEU A 204 6.51 7.16 -6.55
N LEU A 205 6.68 6.95 -5.24
CA LEU A 205 7.06 7.99 -4.31
C LEU A 205 8.57 7.98 -4.08
N LYS A 206 9.17 9.16 -4.20
CA LYS A 206 10.54 9.39 -3.75
C LYS A 206 10.57 9.20 -2.24
N ASN A 207 11.20 8.12 -1.79
CA ASN A 207 11.47 7.96 -0.37
C ASN A 207 12.62 8.91 0.02
N SER A 208 12.38 9.74 1.02
CA SER A 208 13.41 10.51 1.73
C SER A 208 14.19 9.66 2.72
N LEU A 209 14.21 8.33 2.54
CA LEU A 209 15.18 7.47 3.20
C LEU A 209 16.52 7.72 2.51
N SER A 210 17.22 8.75 2.97
CA SER A 210 18.66 8.86 2.84
C SER A 210 19.26 7.51 3.21
N GLU A 211 20.01 6.95 2.28
CA GLU A 211 20.81 5.75 2.49
C GLU A 211 21.69 5.94 3.74
N GLU A 212 21.49 5.08 4.73
CA GLU A 212 22.57 4.59 5.59
C GLU A 212 22.97 3.20 5.11
#